data_AF-A0A4R2Z561-F1
#
_entry.id   AF-A0A4R2Z561-F1
#
_cell.length_a   1.000
_cell.length_b   1.000
_cell.length_c   1.000
_cell.angle_alpha   90.00
_cell.angle_beta   90.00
_cell.angle_gamma   90.00
#
_symmetry.space_group_name_H-M   'P 1'
#
loop_
_entity.id
_entity.type
_entity.pdbx_description
1 polymer ?
#
loop_
_entity_poly.entity_id
_entity_poly.type
_entity_poly.pdbx_seq_one_letter_code
_entity_poly.pdbx_strand_id
1 'polypeptide(L)'
;MKRLLLLMLTAGALMSASSASFAYGYYGHGYYGHGYYGHGYYHGGYYRGGWYGPDVVIGIPPPVYYGPPAVVYAAPPQPQTYVEKPPAYAYYCQNPAGYYPRVPACPRGWMKVVAGPR
;
A
#
# COMPACT_ATOMS: atom_id res chain seq x y z
N MET A 1 -24.55 28.97 -13.89
CA MET A 1 -23.86 29.61 -12.74
C MET A 1 -23.27 28.59 -11.73
N LYS A 2 -24.04 27.66 -11.16
CA LYS A 2 -23.54 26.73 -10.11
C LYS A 2 -22.39 25.79 -10.54
N ARG A 3 -22.37 25.31 -11.80
CA ARG A 3 -21.30 24.42 -12.31
C ARG A 3 -19.97 25.14 -12.51
N LEU A 4 -20.01 26.41 -12.91
CA LEU A 4 -18.82 27.29 -13.01
C LEU A 4 -18.25 27.61 -11.62
N LEU A 5 -19.13 27.83 -10.64
CA LEU A 5 -18.73 28.08 -9.24
C LEU A 5 -18.05 26.85 -8.61
N LEU A 6 -18.52 25.64 -8.91
CA LEU A 6 -17.90 24.39 -8.47
C LEU A 6 -16.50 24.17 -9.08
N LEU A 7 -16.31 24.48 -10.37
CA LEU A 7 -15.01 24.34 -11.04
C LEU A 7 -13.97 25.34 -10.54
N MET A 8 -14.38 26.56 -10.19
CA MET A 8 -13.47 27.56 -9.61
C MET A 8 -13.06 27.20 -8.18
N LEU A 9 -13.97 26.59 -7.41
CA LEU A 9 -13.67 26.10 -6.05
C LEU A 9 -12.70 24.93 -6.05
N THR A 10 -12.82 23.99 -7.00
CA THR A 10 -11.88 22.87 -7.10
C THR A 10 -10.51 23.33 -7.60
N ALA A 11 -10.45 24.28 -8.54
CA ALA A 11 -9.19 24.83 -9.01
C ALA A 11 -8.45 25.64 -7.92
N GLY A 12 -9.18 26.41 -7.11
CA GLY A 12 -8.61 27.17 -5.99
C GLY A 12 -7.98 26.28 -4.91
N ALA A 13 -8.57 25.11 -4.65
CA ALA A 13 -8.04 24.18 -3.65
C ALA A 13 -6.69 23.55 -4.04
N LEU A 14 -6.39 23.42 -5.34
CA LEU A 14 -5.12 22.81 -5.79
C LEU A 14 -3.92 23.77 -5.73
N MET A 15 -4.13 25.09 -5.74
CA MET A 15 -3.01 26.06 -5.74
C MET A 15 -2.44 26.38 -4.35
N SER A 16 -3.02 25.87 -3.25
CA SER A 16 -2.53 26.13 -1.89
C SER A 16 -1.40 25.21 -1.41
N ALA A 17 -0.87 24.32 -2.25
CA ALA A 17 0.16 23.34 -1.85
C ALA A 17 1.60 23.70 -2.29
N SER A 18 1.92 24.98 -2.43
CA SER A 18 3.30 25.43 -2.71
C SER A 18 3.96 25.94 -1.43
N SER A 19 4.54 25.05 -0.62
CA SER A 19 5.33 25.45 0.54
C SER A 19 6.73 25.91 0.13
N ALA A 20 7.15 27.09 0.61
CA ALA A 20 8.53 27.54 0.49
C ALA A 20 9.43 26.64 1.36
N SER A 21 10.43 26.03 0.73
CA SER A 21 11.43 25.22 1.43
C SER A 21 12.63 26.09 1.78
N PHE A 22 12.89 26.30 3.06
CA PHE A 22 14.10 26.94 3.56
C PHE A 22 14.87 25.95 4.44
N ALA A 23 16.01 25.46 3.97
CA ALA A 23 16.96 24.74 4.79
C ALA A 23 18.02 25.73 5.28
N TYR A 24 17.86 26.23 6.50
CA TYR A 24 18.88 27.01 7.20
C TYR A 24 19.51 26.09 8.25
N GLY A 25 20.64 25.47 7.89
CA GLY A 25 21.39 24.58 8.78
C GLY A 25 22.25 25.37 9.74
N TYR A 26 22.04 25.22 11.05
CA TYR A 26 22.97 25.67 12.08
C TYR A 26 23.23 24.58 13.12
N TYR A 27 24.52 24.44 13.41
CA TYR A 27 25.20 23.46 14.26
C TYR A 27 24.73 23.43 15.71
N GLY A 28 24.87 22.26 16.36
CA GLY A 28 24.85 22.16 17.82
C GLY A 28 25.17 20.75 18.33
N HIS A 29 26.46 20.48 18.57
CA HIS A 29 26.96 19.25 19.21
C HIS A 29 26.67 19.21 20.72
N GLY A 30 26.48 18.01 21.29
CA GLY A 30 26.23 17.82 22.72
C GLY A 30 26.47 16.41 23.28
N TYR A 31 27.75 16.01 23.36
CA TYR A 31 28.50 15.19 24.37
C TYR A 31 27.91 13.97 25.15
N TYR A 32 28.83 13.17 25.72
CA TYR A 32 28.72 11.99 26.62
C TYR A 32 28.63 10.62 25.90
N GLY A 33 29.54 9.64 26.01
CA GLY A 33 30.75 9.43 26.80
C GLY A 33 31.02 7.91 26.92
N HIS A 34 32.29 7.50 26.86
CA HIS A 34 32.87 6.14 27.14
C HIS A 34 32.47 4.97 26.23
N GLY A 35 33.34 4.14 25.66
CA GLY A 35 34.77 3.90 25.88
C GLY A 35 34.99 2.39 25.93
N TYR A 36 35.40 1.77 24.81
CA TYR A 36 35.78 0.36 24.78
C TYR A 36 37.08 0.17 24.01
N TYR A 37 37.98 -0.55 24.66
CA TYR A 37 39.28 -0.99 24.22
C TYR A 37 39.22 -1.66 22.84
N GLY A 38 40.02 -1.16 21.90
CA GLY A 38 40.21 -1.76 20.58
C GLY A 38 41.65 -1.60 20.14
N HIS A 39 42.43 -2.66 20.36
CA HIS A 39 43.80 -2.81 19.88
C HIS A 39 43.78 -2.81 18.34
N GLY A 40 44.27 -1.74 17.70
CA GLY A 40 44.25 -1.58 16.25
C GLY A 40 45.59 -1.08 15.74
N TYR A 41 46.38 -1.99 15.19
CA TYR A 41 47.64 -1.70 14.50
C TYR A 41 47.32 -0.87 13.24
N TYR A 42 47.64 0.43 13.26
CA TYR A 42 47.68 1.25 12.06
C TYR A 42 49.01 1.98 12.00
N HIS A 43 49.87 1.52 11.09
CA HIS A 43 51.09 2.19 10.67
C HIS A 43 50.73 3.46 9.90
N GLY A 44 50.50 4.57 10.61
CA GLY A 44 50.45 5.91 10.04
C GLY A 44 51.86 6.48 9.90
N GLY A 45 52.26 6.83 8.69
CA GLY A 45 53.62 7.25 8.35
C GLY A 45 54.11 8.45 9.17
N TYR A 46 55.16 8.25 9.95
CA TYR A 46 55.89 9.33 10.62
C TYR A 46 56.77 10.05 9.59
N TYR A 47 56.28 11.13 9.00
CA TYR A 47 57.14 12.13 8.37
C TYR A 47 57.64 13.08 9.45
N ARG A 48 58.70 12.68 10.16
CA ARG A 48 59.42 13.57 11.08
C ARG A 48 60.31 14.53 10.25
N GLY A 49 59.68 15.50 9.61
CA GLY A 49 60.34 16.64 8.97
C GLY A 49 59.96 17.90 9.74
N GLY A 50 60.94 18.57 10.35
CA GLY A 50 60.70 19.67 11.26
C GLY A 50 60.03 20.88 10.60
N TRP A 51 58.92 21.32 11.19
CA TRP A 51 58.46 22.71 11.21
C TRP A 51 57.29 22.79 12.22
N TYR A 52 57.25 23.83 13.04
CA TYR A 52 56.16 24.07 13.99
C TYR A 52 54.90 24.47 13.21
N GLY A 53 54.09 23.50 12.80
CA GLY A 53 52.81 23.71 12.12
C GLY A 53 51.69 22.98 12.86
N PRO A 54 50.44 23.49 12.81
CA PRO A 54 49.31 22.84 13.47
C PRO A 54 49.06 21.46 12.85
N ASP A 55 48.97 20.44 13.70
CA ASP A 55 48.57 19.09 13.30
C ASP A 55 47.12 19.11 12.79
N VAL A 56 46.95 18.90 11.48
CA VAL A 56 45.63 18.77 10.86
C VAL A 56 45.23 17.30 10.88
N VAL A 57 44.36 16.93 11.82
CA VAL A 57 43.79 15.58 11.88
C VAL A 57 42.64 15.48 10.88
N ILE A 58 42.86 14.76 9.77
CA ILE A 58 41.82 14.45 8.78
C ILE A 58 41.10 13.18 9.23
N GLY A 59 39.91 13.32 9.80
CA GLY A 59 39.05 12.20 10.17
C GLY A 59 38.33 11.62 8.95
N ILE A 60 38.59 10.35 8.62
CA ILE A 60 37.81 9.63 7.61
C ILE A 60 36.54 9.09 8.30
N PRO A 61 35.33 9.45 7.84
CA PRO A 61 34.10 8.91 8.43
C PRO A 61 34.00 7.41 8.18
N PRO A 62 33.50 6.62 9.14
CA PRO A 62 33.35 5.18 8.96
C PRO A 62 32.35 4.87 7.83
N PRO A 63 32.54 3.76 7.11
CA PRO A 63 31.62 3.36 6.05
C PRO A 63 30.25 3.00 6.65
N VAL A 64 29.18 3.54 6.06
CA VAL A 64 27.80 3.24 6.42
C VAL A 64 27.36 2.00 5.65
N TYR A 65 27.03 0.92 6.37
CA TYR A 65 26.47 -0.29 5.79
C TYR A 65 24.95 -0.27 5.89
N TYR A 66 24.29 -0.37 4.73
CA TYR A 66 22.84 -0.54 4.65
C TYR A 66 22.52 -2.02 4.49
N GLY A 67 21.59 -2.52 5.32
CA GLY A 67 21.04 -3.86 5.16
C GLY A 67 20.15 -3.96 3.91
N PRO A 68 20.00 -5.15 3.33
CA PRO A 68 19.09 -5.36 2.21
C PRO A 68 17.63 -5.09 2.63
N PRO A 69 16.78 -4.60 1.70
CA PRO A 69 15.37 -4.35 2.00
C PRO A 69 14.64 -5.65 2.36
N ALA A 70 13.67 -5.55 3.27
CA ALA A 70 12.84 -6.68 3.67
C ALA A 70 12.02 -7.19 2.47
N VAL A 71 12.09 -8.49 2.21
CA VAL A 71 11.28 -9.15 1.18
C VAL A 71 9.88 -9.41 1.75
N VAL A 72 8.87 -8.79 1.14
CA VAL A 72 7.46 -9.02 1.50
C VAL A 72 6.91 -10.13 0.62
N TYR A 73 6.58 -11.27 1.22
CA TYR A 73 5.93 -12.38 0.54
C TYR A 73 4.41 -12.18 0.59
N ALA A 74 3.76 -12.20 -0.58
CA ALA A 74 2.31 -12.24 -0.66
C ALA A 74 1.82 -13.67 -0.37
N ALA A 75 0.76 -13.78 0.43
CA ALA A 75 0.10 -15.07 0.64
C ALA A 75 -0.58 -15.53 -0.67
N PRO A 76 -0.62 -16.84 -0.94
CA PRO A 76 -1.31 -17.38 -2.11
C PRO A 76 -2.82 -17.09 -2.03
N PRO A 77 -3.49 -16.89 -3.18
CA PRO A 77 -4.93 -16.68 -3.21
C PRO A 77 -5.66 -17.89 -2.65
N GLN A 78 -6.77 -17.64 -1.94
CA GLN A 78 -7.57 -18.71 -1.36
C GLN A 78 -8.17 -19.61 -2.44
N PRO A 79 -8.29 -20.93 -2.20
CA PRO A 79 -8.97 -21.84 -3.10
C PRO A 79 -10.43 -21.44 -3.26
N GLN A 80 -10.87 -21.32 -4.51
CA GLN A 80 -12.26 -21.05 -4.84
C GLN A 80 -13.02 -22.37 -4.94
N THR A 81 -13.93 -22.61 -3.99
CA THR A 81 -14.82 -23.76 -3.99
C THR A 81 -16.03 -23.48 -4.88
N TYR A 82 -16.29 -24.38 -5.83
CA TYR A 82 -17.51 -24.34 -6.62
C TYR A 82 -18.72 -24.65 -5.75
N VAL A 83 -19.70 -23.75 -5.72
CA VAL A 83 -21.01 -23.97 -5.10
C VAL A 83 -22.02 -24.16 -6.22
N GLU A 84 -22.59 -25.37 -6.31
CA GLU A 84 -23.64 -25.65 -7.29
C GLU A 84 -24.89 -24.82 -6.97
N LYS A 85 -25.40 -24.11 -7.98
CA LYS A 85 -26.61 -23.30 -7.80
C LYS A 85 -27.82 -24.23 -7.74
N PRO A 86 -28.68 -24.13 -6.70
CA PRO A 86 -29.89 -24.92 -6.67
C PRO A 86 -30.78 -24.59 -7.87
N PRO A 87 -31.46 -25.60 -8.46
CA PRO A 87 -32.34 -25.38 -9.60
C PRO A 87 -33.48 -24.43 -9.23
N ALA A 88 -33.75 -23.48 -10.11
CA ALA A 88 -34.95 -22.65 -10.02
C ALA A 88 -36.16 -23.45 -10.51
N TYR A 89 -37.31 -23.25 -9.89
CA TYR A 89 -38.54 -23.96 -10.23
C TYR A 89 -39.62 -22.99 -10.67
N ALA A 90 -40.44 -23.43 -11.63
CA ALA A 90 -41.69 -22.80 -12.03
C ALA A 90 -42.84 -23.81 -11.86
N TYR A 91 -44.06 -23.30 -11.81
CA TYR A 91 -45.27 -24.11 -11.67
C TYR A 91 -46.12 -23.95 -12.93
N TYR A 92 -46.37 -25.07 -13.60
CA TYR A 92 -47.15 -25.14 -14.83
C TYR A 92 -48.48 -25.84 -14.58
N CYS A 93 -49.56 -25.28 -15.12
CA CYS A 93 -50.87 -25.88 -15.19
C CYS A 93 -51.12 -26.41 -16.60
N GLN A 94 -51.65 -27.62 -16.73
CA GLN A 94 -51.98 -28.20 -18.03
C GLN A 94 -53.32 -27.71 -18.57
N ASN A 95 -54.31 -27.49 -17.70
CA ASN A 95 -55.64 -27.01 -18.07
C ASN A 95 -56.21 -26.09 -16.97
N PRO A 96 -56.33 -24.77 -17.22
CA PRO A 96 -55.88 -24.08 -18.43
C PRO A 96 -54.35 -24.08 -18.56
N ALA A 97 -53.85 -24.19 -19.79
CA ALA A 97 -52.41 -24.24 -20.06
C ALA A 97 -51.73 -22.91 -19.68
N GLY A 98 -50.74 -22.96 -18.78
CA GLY A 98 -49.95 -21.77 -18.44
C GLY A 98 -49.18 -21.86 -17.12
N TYR A 99 -48.39 -20.83 -16.84
CA TYR A 99 -47.55 -20.75 -15.65
C TYR A 99 -48.17 -19.91 -14.54
N TYR A 100 -47.91 -20.25 -13.28
CA TYR A 100 -48.16 -19.36 -12.15
C TYR A 100 -47.25 -18.12 -12.24
N PRO A 101 -47.73 -16.89 -11.94
CA PRO A 101 -49.07 -16.52 -11.46
C PRO A 101 -50.05 -16.15 -12.59
N ARG A 102 -49.68 -16.32 -13.87
CA ARG A 102 -50.51 -15.96 -15.02
C ARG A 102 -51.82 -16.77 -15.06
N VAL A 103 -51.75 -18.04 -14.68
CA VAL A 103 -52.92 -18.85 -14.36
C VAL A 103 -53.18 -18.75 -12.84
N PRO A 104 -54.32 -18.21 -12.39
CA PRO A 104 -54.56 -17.96 -10.97
C PRO A 104 -54.91 -19.23 -10.19
N ALA A 105 -55.57 -20.21 -10.82
CA ALA A 105 -55.95 -21.47 -10.20
C ALA A 105 -55.80 -22.65 -11.18
N CYS A 106 -55.27 -23.77 -10.69
CA CYS A 106 -55.13 -25.01 -11.45
C CYS A 106 -55.94 -26.13 -10.77
N PRO A 107 -57.12 -26.51 -11.30
CA PRO A 107 -58.00 -27.50 -10.68
C PRO A 107 -57.35 -28.88 -10.52
N ARG A 108 -56.46 -29.25 -11.45
CA ARG A 108 -55.75 -30.54 -11.41
C ARG A 108 -54.45 -30.50 -10.61
N GLY A 109 -54.17 -29.38 -9.94
CA GLY A 109 -52.91 -29.16 -9.24
C GLY A 109 -51.77 -28.72 -10.17
N TRP A 110 -50.74 -28.13 -9.56
CA TRP A 110 -49.60 -27.57 -10.26
C TRP A 110 -48.53 -28.61 -10.53
N MET A 111 -47.96 -28.59 -11.74
CA MET A 111 -46.78 -29.36 -12.09
C MET A 111 -45.52 -28.52 -11.85
N LYS A 112 -44.62 -29.01 -10.99
CA LYS A 112 -43.32 -28.37 -10.73
C LYS A 112 -42.36 -28.69 -11.87
N VAL A 113 -41.87 -27.67 -12.55
CA VAL A 113 -40.90 -27.78 -13.65
C VAL A 113 -39.65 -26.99 -13.34
N VAL A 114 -38.51 -27.44 -13.87
CA VAL A 114 -37.26 -26.68 -13.77
C VAL A 114 -37.39 -25.43 -14.63
N ALA A 115 -37.19 -24.27 -14.02
CA ALA A 115 -37.11 -23.02 -14.76
C ALA A 115 -35.74 -22.98 -15.47
N GLY A 116 -35.75 -22.79 -16.78
CA GLY A 116 -34.53 -22.63 -17.55
C GLY A 116 -33.70 -21.43 -17.07
N PRO A 117 -32.40 -21.36 -17.44
CA PRO A 117 -31.59 -20.18 -17.19
C PRO A 117 -32.26 -18.96 -17.85
N ARG A 118 -32.33 -17.85 -17.10
CA ARG A 118 -32.71 -16.54 -17.64
C ARG A 118 -31.51 -15.89 -18.27
#